data_AF-A0A1I6XCH3-F1
#
_entry.id   AF-A0A1I6XCH3-F1
#
_cell.length_a   1.000
_cell.length_b   1.000
_cell.length_c   1.000
_cell.angle_alpha   90.00
_cell.angle_beta   90.00
_cell.angle_gamma   90.00
#
_symmetry.space_group_name_H-M   'P 1'
#
loop_
_entity.id
_entity.type
_entity.pdbx_description
1 polymer ?
#
loop_
_entity_poly.entity_id
_entity_poly.type
_entity_poly.pdbx_seq_one_letter_code
_entity_poly.pdbx_strand_id
1 'polypeptide(L)'
;MNENQLAKTVIGCAITVHNALGPGLLESAYKECLYFTLSEKGLYTEKEKPIPLVYKEVHLNCGYRIDLLVENKLVIEIKSVESLNDIHLAQTLTYLKLGNFKLGLLINFNNVLLKHGIKRVINGSL
;
A
#
# COMPACT_ATOMS: atom_id res chain seq x y z
N MET A 1 10.98 -9.05 -10.94
CA MET A 1 9.87 -8.30 -11.59
C MET A 1 10.12 -6.80 -11.48
N ASN A 2 9.64 -6.04 -12.47
CA ASN A 2 9.56 -4.57 -12.35
C ASN A 2 8.30 -4.16 -11.57
N GLU A 3 8.22 -2.89 -11.20
CA GLU A 3 7.17 -2.29 -10.39
C GLU A 3 5.78 -2.45 -11.04
N ASN A 4 5.70 -2.36 -12.37
CA ASN A 4 4.44 -2.51 -13.11
C ASN A 4 3.90 -3.94 -13.05
N GLN A 5 4.78 -4.92 -13.26
CA GLN A 5 4.46 -6.34 -13.12
C GLN A 5 4.05 -6.66 -11.69
N LEU A 6 4.80 -6.13 -10.70
CA LEU A 6 4.52 -6.36 -9.29
C LEU A 6 3.16 -5.78 -8.89
N ALA A 7 2.87 -4.54 -9.31
CA ALA A 7 1.57 -3.92 -9.07
C ALA A 7 0.42 -4.71 -9.67
N LYS A 8 0.58 -5.29 -10.88
CA LYS A 8 -0.45 -6.15 -11.47
C LYS A 8 -0.71 -7.39 -10.61
N THR A 9 0.35 -8.03 -10.11
CA THR A 9 0.23 -9.19 -9.21
C THR A 9 -0.44 -8.83 -7.89
N VAL A 10 -0.03 -7.72 -7.26
CA VAL A 10 -0.61 -7.26 -5.99
C VAL A 10 -2.08 -6.88 -6.16
N ILE A 11 -2.46 -6.20 -7.24
CA ILE A 11 -3.86 -5.88 -7.54
C ILE A 11 -4.68 -7.17 -7.69
N GLY A 12 -4.15 -8.19 -8.35
CA GLY A 12 -4.79 -9.50 -8.42
C GLY A 12 -5.02 -10.13 -7.05
N CYS A 13 -4.03 -10.05 -6.15
CA CYS A 13 -4.16 -10.53 -4.78
C CYS A 13 -5.20 -9.73 -3.98
N ALA A 14 -5.20 -8.41 -4.10
CA ALA A 14 -6.18 -7.55 -3.46
C ALA A 14 -7.61 -7.84 -3.93
N ILE A 15 -7.80 -8.10 -5.24
CA ILE A 15 -9.09 -8.54 -5.79
C ILE A 15 -9.50 -9.89 -5.21
N THR A 16 -8.59 -10.86 -5.06
CA THR A 16 -8.90 -12.14 -4.41
C THR A 16 -9.40 -11.94 -2.99
N VAL A 17 -8.72 -11.10 -2.19
CA VAL A 17 -9.13 -10.76 -0.82
C VAL A 17 -10.52 -10.09 -0.81
N HIS A 18 -10.73 -9.10 -1.68
CA HIS A 18 -12.00 -8.37 -1.75
C HIS A 18 -13.17 -9.27 -2.20
N ASN A 19 -12.96 -10.18 -3.16
CA ASN A 19 -13.98 -11.14 -3.58
C ASN A 19 -14.38 -12.11 -2.47
N ALA A 20 -13.43 -12.49 -1.59
CA ALA A 20 -13.70 -13.41 -0.50
C ALA A 20 -14.43 -12.76 0.67
N LEU A 21 -14.12 -11.49 0.97
CA LEU A 21 -14.56 -10.81 2.20
C LEU A 21 -15.63 -9.74 1.97
N GLY A 22 -15.74 -9.21 0.75
CA GLY A 22 -16.53 -8.02 0.44
C GLY A 22 -15.99 -6.75 1.11
N PRO A 23 -16.67 -5.61 0.92
CA PRO A 23 -16.40 -4.35 1.62
C PRO A 23 -16.93 -4.37 3.07
N GLY A 24 -16.46 -3.43 3.91
CA GLY A 24 -17.01 -3.17 5.25
C GLY A 24 -16.14 -3.62 6.43
N LEU A 25 -14.96 -4.21 6.19
CA LEU A 25 -14.02 -4.55 7.25
C LEU A 25 -13.09 -3.37 7.60
N LEU A 26 -12.41 -3.48 8.74
CA LEU A 26 -11.38 -2.52 9.15
C LEU A 26 -10.13 -2.62 8.24
N GLU A 27 -9.40 -1.51 8.13
CA GLU A 27 -8.11 -1.46 7.41
C GLU A 27 -7.12 -2.52 7.90
N SER A 28 -7.06 -2.74 9.22
CA SER A 28 -6.21 -3.76 9.83
C SER A 28 -6.53 -5.16 9.34
N ALA A 29 -7.81 -5.50 9.15
CA ALA A 29 -8.22 -6.81 8.66
C ALA A 29 -7.78 -7.00 7.19
N TYR A 30 -8.04 -6.03 6.31
CA TYR A 30 -7.59 -6.12 4.92
C TYR A 30 -6.07 -6.17 4.79
N LYS A 31 -5.34 -5.48 5.67
CA LYS A 31 -3.88 -5.54 5.73
C LYS A 31 -3.37 -6.93 6.04
N GLU A 32 -3.91 -7.58 7.07
CA GLU A 32 -3.53 -8.96 7.43
C GLU A 32 -3.86 -9.93 6.30
N CYS A 33 -5.06 -9.84 5.73
CA CYS A 33 -5.47 -10.74 4.65
C CYS A 33 -4.61 -10.56 3.39
N LEU A 34 -4.34 -9.31 2.99
CA LEU A 34 -3.50 -9.04 1.82
C LEU A 34 -2.05 -9.48 2.07
N TYR A 35 -1.50 -9.23 3.24
CA TYR A 35 -0.17 -9.72 3.63
C TYR A 35 -0.07 -11.25 3.51
N PHE A 36 -1.07 -11.96 4.03
CA PHE A 36 -1.14 -13.42 3.95
C PHE A 36 -1.19 -13.90 2.48
N THR A 37 -2.10 -13.35 1.67
CA THR A 37 -2.23 -13.72 0.24
C THR A 37 -0.96 -13.42 -0.57
N LEU A 38 -0.25 -12.33 -0.28
CA LEU A 38 1.03 -12.01 -0.91
C LEU A 38 2.13 -13.00 -0.51
N SER A 39 2.14 -13.41 0.77
CA SER A 39 3.07 -14.41 1.29
C SER A 39 2.83 -15.79 0.66
N GLU A 40 1.57 -16.21 0.47
CA GLU A 40 1.23 -17.44 -0.27
C GLU A 40 1.67 -17.41 -1.73
N LYS A 41 1.76 -16.22 -2.34
CA LYS A 41 2.33 -16.02 -3.67
C LYS A 41 3.87 -16.02 -3.69
N GLY A 42 4.50 -16.20 -2.53
CA GLY A 42 5.96 -16.23 -2.39
C GLY A 42 6.61 -14.86 -2.54
N LEU A 43 5.86 -13.76 -2.38
CA LEU A 43 6.40 -12.41 -2.46
C LEU A 43 6.96 -11.99 -1.11
N TYR A 44 8.21 -11.52 -1.09
CA TYR A 44 8.78 -10.88 0.08
C TYR A 44 7.97 -9.62 0.41
N THR A 45 7.37 -9.60 1.60
CA THR A 45 6.53 -8.49 2.05
C THR A 45 6.90 -8.11 3.48
N GLU A 46 7.17 -6.84 3.73
CA GLU A 46 7.32 -6.30 5.07
C GLU A 46 6.03 -5.59 5.47
N LYS A 47 5.51 -5.89 6.66
CA LYS A 47 4.29 -5.29 7.21
C LYS A 47 4.65 -4.22 8.24
N GLU A 48 3.94 -3.09 8.19
CA GLU A 48 4.14 -1.94 9.09
C GLU A 48 5.59 -1.42 9.13
N LYS A 49 6.26 -1.39 7.97
CA LYS A 49 7.66 -0.99 7.88
C LYS A 49 7.83 0.46 8.35
N PRO A 50 8.61 0.72 9.42
CA PRO A 50 8.87 2.08 9.87
C PRO A 50 9.68 2.84 8.82
N ILE A 51 9.28 4.08 8.55
CA ILE A 51 10.07 5.03 7.77
C ILE A 51 10.57 6.13 8.71
N PRO A 52 11.89 6.38 8.76
CA PRO A 52 12.43 7.48 9.53
C PRO A 52 11.98 8.81 8.93
N LEU A 53 11.54 9.72 9.79
CA LEU A 53 11.31 11.12 9.45
C LEU A 53 12.44 11.94 10.06
N VAL A 54 13.13 12.72 9.24
CA VAL A 54 14.13 13.67 9.71
C VAL A 54 13.54 15.07 9.67
N TYR A 55 13.43 15.71 10.83
CA TYR A 55 13.04 17.10 10.94
C TYR A 55 14.20 17.91 11.53
N LYS A 56 14.91 18.64 10.66
CA LYS A 56 16.20 19.28 10.99
C LYS A 56 17.19 18.20 11.48
N GLU A 57 17.73 18.34 12.68
CA GLU A 57 18.65 17.36 13.29
C GLU A 57 17.94 16.25 14.07
N VAL A 58 16.60 16.31 14.18
CA VAL A 58 15.83 15.33 14.96
C VAL A 58 15.44 14.15 14.08
N HIS A 59 15.95 12.97 14.43
CA HIS A 59 15.60 11.70 13.82
C HIS A 59 14.41 11.06 14.54
N LEU A 60 13.24 11.07 13.91
CA LEU A 60 12.04 10.38 14.39
C LEU A 60 12.01 8.98 13.78
N ASN A 61 12.46 7.99 14.55
CA ASN A 61 12.57 6.59 14.09
C ASN A 61 11.22 5.93 13.75
N CYS A 62 10.09 6.52 14.14
CA CYS A 62 8.75 5.99 13.91
C CYS A 62 7.73 7.06 13.47
N GLY A 63 8.18 8.10 12.77
CA GLY A 63 7.27 9.17 12.30
C GLY A 63 6.18 8.66 11.35
N TYR A 64 6.47 7.58 10.60
CA TYR A 64 5.54 6.96 9.66
C TYR A 64 5.72 5.44 9.59
N ARG A 65 4.68 4.74 9.15
CA ARG A 65 4.72 3.31 8.85
C ARG A 65 4.04 3.05 7.51
N ILE A 66 4.73 2.34 6.62
CA ILE A 66 4.11 1.78 5.41
C ILE A 66 3.28 0.57 5.84
N ASP A 67 2.02 0.46 5.38
CA ASP A 67 1.21 -0.73 5.64
C ASP A 67 1.87 -2.01 5.15
N LEU A 68 2.21 -2.09 3.85
CA LEU A 68 2.97 -3.19 3.26
C LEU A 68 4.02 -2.68 2.27
N LEU A 69 5.26 -3.16 2.37
CA LEU A 69 6.29 -2.97 1.35
C LEU A 69 6.59 -4.32 0.69
N VAL A 70 6.32 -4.40 -0.61
CA VAL A 70 6.48 -5.64 -1.39
C VAL A 70 7.77 -5.58 -2.22
N GLU A 71 8.58 -6.63 -2.13
CA GLU A 71 9.84 -6.84 -2.87
C GLU A 71 10.82 -5.66 -2.78
N ASN A 72 10.78 -4.90 -1.68
CA ASN A 72 11.55 -3.67 -1.49
C ASN A 72 11.34 -2.61 -2.59
N LYS A 73 10.20 -2.63 -3.28
CA LYS A 73 9.96 -1.78 -4.47
C LYS A 73 8.60 -1.10 -4.49
N LEU A 74 7.56 -1.81 -4.04
CA LEU A 74 6.17 -1.37 -4.17
C LEU A 74 5.57 -1.11 -2.80
N VAL A 75 5.20 0.15 -2.55
CA VAL A 75 4.48 0.55 -1.34
C VAL A 75 3.00 0.29 -1.52
N ILE A 76 2.35 -0.33 -0.54
CA ILE A 76 0.90 -0.48 -0.49
C ILE A 76 0.40 0.29 0.72
N GLU A 77 -0.59 1.15 0.49
CA GLU A 77 -1.35 1.85 1.53
C GLU A 77 -2.80 1.38 1.45
N ILE A 78 -3.34 0.92 2.58
CA ILE A 78 -4.67 0.35 2.64
C ILE A 78 -5.63 1.36 3.25
N LYS A 79 -6.81 1.46 2.67
CA LYS A 79 -7.93 2.24 3.21
C LYS A 79 -9.21 1.43 3.25
N SER A 80 -10.07 1.78 4.18
CA SER A 80 -11.45 1.29 4.26
C SER A 80 -12.35 2.45 4.66
N VAL A 81 -12.56 3.35 3.70
CA VAL A 81 -13.23 4.65 3.90
C VAL A 81 -14.24 4.88 2.78
N GLU A 82 -15.20 5.77 2.99
CA GLU A 82 -16.22 6.07 1.97
C GLU A 82 -15.60 6.52 0.63
N SER A 83 -14.58 7.39 0.67
CA SER A 83 -13.90 7.87 -0.53
C SER A 83 -12.42 8.20 -0.29
N LEU A 84 -11.62 8.05 -1.35
CA LEU A 84 -10.23 8.50 -1.34
C LEU A 84 -10.17 10.00 -1.64
N ASN A 85 -9.50 10.76 -0.77
CA ASN A 85 -9.24 12.18 -0.95
C ASN A 85 -7.76 12.44 -1.28
N ASP A 86 -7.42 13.71 -1.52
CA ASP A 86 -6.07 14.11 -1.89
C ASP A 86 -5.05 13.95 -0.75
N ILE A 87 -5.47 14.01 0.51
CA ILE A 87 -4.56 13.81 1.64
C ILE A 87 -4.07 12.36 1.74
N HIS A 88 -4.91 11.36 1.40
CA HIS A 88 -4.47 9.98 1.30
C HIS A 88 -3.40 9.79 0.21
N LEU A 89 -3.57 10.45 -0.95
CA LEU A 89 -2.57 10.43 -2.02
C LEU A 89 -1.25 11.10 -1.59
N ALA A 90 -1.33 12.26 -0.93
CA ALA A 90 -0.18 12.98 -0.42
C ALA A 90 0.60 12.17 0.63
N GLN A 91 -0.11 11.43 1.50
CA GLN A 91 0.50 10.52 2.46
C GLN A 91 1.27 9.40 1.77
N THR A 92 0.65 8.70 0.81
CA THR A 92 1.36 7.65 0.03
C THR A 92 2.58 8.22 -0.69
N LEU A 93 2.47 9.39 -1.32
CA LEU A 93 3.59 10.04 -1.99
C LEU A 93 4.73 10.40 -1.01
N THR A 94 4.40 10.76 0.23
CA THR A 94 5.40 11.02 1.29
C THR A 94 6.21 9.76 1.59
N TYR A 95 5.57 8.59 1.69
CA TYR A 95 6.28 7.32 1.88
C TYR A 95 7.20 6.99 0.71
N LEU A 96 6.74 7.21 -0.52
CA LEU A 96 7.57 6.99 -1.71
C LEU A 96 8.81 7.88 -1.71
N LYS A 97 8.66 9.16 -1.33
CA LYS A 97 9.78 10.10 -1.27
C LYS A 97 10.77 9.75 -0.16
N LEU A 98 10.29 9.53 1.06
CA LEU A 98 11.15 9.22 2.21
C LEU A 98 11.89 7.88 2.04
N GLY A 99 11.24 6.88 1.44
CA GLY A 99 11.83 5.57 1.19
C GLY A 99 12.52 5.41 -0.17
N ASN A 100 12.57 6.46 -0.99
CA ASN A 100 13.06 6.43 -2.38
C ASN A 100 12.43 5.31 -3.24
N PHE A 101 11.14 5.03 -3.03
CA PHE A 101 10.37 4.08 -3.84
C PHE A 101 9.74 4.81 -5.04
N LYS A 102 9.52 4.09 -6.14
CA LYS A 102 9.00 4.67 -7.39
C LYS A 102 7.49 4.55 -7.55
N LEU A 103 6.90 3.49 -7.01
CA LEU A 103 5.47 3.19 -7.18
C LEU A 103 4.82 2.84 -5.85
N GLY A 104 3.63 3.39 -5.65
CA GLY A 104 2.71 3.03 -4.59
C GLY A 104 1.33 2.63 -5.13
N LEU A 105 0.65 1.73 -4.43
CA LEU A 105 -0.78 1.47 -4.60
C LEU A 105 -1.53 1.94 -3.36
N LEU A 106 -2.43 2.90 -3.54
CA LEU A 106 -3.42 3.29 -2.55
C LEU A 106 -4.71 2.52 -2.85
N ILE A 107 -5.09 1.61 -1.96
CA ILE A 107 -6.18 0.65 -2.19
C ILE A 107 -7.28 0.87 -1.16
N ASN A 108 -8.43 1.38 -1.59
CA ASN A 108 -9.62 1.48 -0.76
C ASN A 108 -10.53 0.26 -0.95
N PHE A 109 -10.56 -0.62 0.05
CA PHE A 109 -11.37 -1.84 0.05
C PHE A 109 -12.86 -1.59 0.28
N ASN A 110 -13.26 -0.40 0.74
CA ASN A 110 -14.65 -0.04 0.96
C ASN A 110 -15.34 0.44 -0.33
N ASN A 111 -15.19 -0.34 -1.41
CA ASN A 111 -15.85 -0.12 -2.69
C ASN A 111 -16.62 -1.39 -3.09
N VAL A 112 -17.73 -1.23 -3.82
CA VAL A 112 -18.50 -2.37 -4.36
C VAL A 112 -17.65 -3.20 -5.33
N LEU A 113 -16.85 -2.54 -6.17
CA LEU A 113 -15.83 -3.19 -6.99
C LEU A 113 -14.46 -2.59 -6.64
N LEU A 114 -13.52 -3.43 -6.20
CA LEU A 114 -12.21 -2.98 -5.74
C LEU A 114 -11.46 -2.11 -6.76
N LYS A 115 -11.62 -2.38 -8.06
CA LYS A 115 -10.98 -1.62 -9.14
C LYS A 115 -11.25 -0.10 -9.07
N HIS A 116 -12.37 0.32 -8.51
CA HIS A 116 -12.72 1.74 -8.35
C HIS A 116 -12.03 2.38 -7.14
N GLY A 117 -11.55 1.58 -6.19
CA GLY A 117 -10.81 2.02 -5.01
C GLY A 117 -9.29 2.03 -5.18
N ILE A 118 -8.75 1.67 -6.35
CA ILE A 118 -7.30 1.58 -6.56
C ILE A 118 -6.78 2.84 -7.24
N LYS A 119 -5.82 3.50 -6.61
CA LYS A 119 -5.02 4.58 -7.21
C LYS A 119 -3.55 4.20 -7.25
N ARG A 120 -2.90 4.45 -8.39
CA ARG A 120 -1.45 4.33 -8.55
C ARG A 120 -0.81 5.69 -8.23
N VAL A 121 0.20 5.68 -7.37
CA VAL A 121 0.95 6.88 -6.99
C VAL A 121 2.38 6.74 -7.46
N ILE A 122 2.89 7.70 -8.21
CA ILE A 122 4.21 7.62 -8.86
C ILE A 122 5.12 8.70 -8.31
N ASN A 123 6.36 8.33 -7.98
CA ASN A 123 7.42 9.24 -7.55
C ASN A 123 8.52 9.31 -8.62
N GLY A 124 8.41 10.27 -9.53
CA GLY A 124 9.31 10.42 -10.69
C GLY A 124 8.83 9.63 -11.89
N SER A 125 9.73 8.89 -12.53
CA SER A 125 9.44 8.07 -13.72
C SER A 125 9.56 6.57 -13.41
N LEU A 126 8.74 5.76 -14.09
CA LEU A 126 8.64 4.29 -13.97
C LEU A 126 8.98 3.60 -15.29
#